data_AF-A0A1X6YIA0-F1
#
_entry.id   AF-A0A1X6YIA0-F1
#
_cell.length_a   1.000
_cell.length_b   1.000
_cell.length_c   1.000
_cell.angle_alpha   90.00
_cell.angle_beta   90.00
_cell.angle_gamma   90.00
#
_symmetry.space_group_name_H-M   'P 1'
#
loop_
_entity.id
_entity.type
_entity.pdbx_description
1 polymer ?
#
loop_
_entity_poly.entity_id
_entity_poly.type
_entity_poly.pdbx_seq_one_letter_code
_entity_poly.pdbx_strand_id
1 'polypeptide(L)'
;MHGLINQSIQGFVCDTYGHTVWEGVMRQIDPGFAEFEAMLTYEDDVTIAVIDAVSNALDKSPDDVLEDVGTYLISHSKVRAVRRLLRFGGVDFEDFLHSLDDLPARAKLAVPDLILPRLELRDHAPQAFSLMVYPLPRVAVAFGHVVLGALRAMADDYGALVFLDHRGQSGEAEMIDITLLEAAFAEGKSFELGVRASS
;
A
#
# COMPACT_ATOMS: atom_id res chain seq x y z
N MET A 1 -2.71 15.50 -2.42
CA MET A 1 -2.92 14.05 -2.33
C MET A 1 -4.20 13.61 -3.04
N HIS A 2 -4.14 12.52 -3.82
CA HIS A 2 -5.32 11.99 -4.53
C HIS A 2 -6.33 11.35 -3.55
N GLY A 3 -7.63 11.56 -3.78
CA GLY A 3 -8.70 11.11 -2.88
C GLY A 3 -8.74 9.62 -2.64
N LEU A 4 -8.39 8.79 -3.64
CA LEU A 4 -8.19 7.34 -3.46
C LEU A 4 -7.23 6.96 -2.32
N ILE A 5 -6.18 7.74 -2.07
CA ILE A 5 -5.24 7.45 -0.97
C ILE A 5 -5.94 7.69 0.37
N ASN A 6 -6.63 8.82 0.52
CA ASN A 6 -7.37 9.13 1.74
C ASN A 6 -8.56 8.19 1.95
N GLN A 7 -9.25 7.78 0.89
CA GLN A 7 -10.28 6.75 0.96
C GLN A 7 -9.74 5.39 1.38
N SER A 8 -8.49 5.07 1.03
CA SER A 8 -7.86 3.83 1.47
C SER A 8 -7.63 3.84 2.98
N ILE A 9 -7.16 4.97 3.52
CA ILE A 9 -6.98 5.18 4.97
C ILE A 9 -8.34 5.17 5.68
N GLN A 10 -9.32 5.93 5.18
CA GLN A 10 -10.69 5.94 5.69
C GLN A 10 -11.29 4.53 5.70
N GLY A 11 -11.15 3.79 4.60
CA GLY A 11 -11.63 2.43 4.45
C GLY A 11 -10.99 1.50 5.47
N PHE A 12 -9.68 1.56 5.64
CA PHE A 12 -8.96 0.82 6.66
C PHE A 12 -9.53 1.07 8.07
N VAL A 13 -9.69 2.34 8.44
CA VAL A 13 -10.20 2.70 9.77
C VAL A 13 -11.63 2.23 9.96
N CYS A 14 -12.51 2.51 9.00
CA CYS A 14 -13.92 2.15 9.08
C CYS A 14 -14.13 0.63 9.10
N ASP A 15 -13.40 -0.12 8.27
CA ASP A 15 -13.58 -1.58 8.16
C ASP A 15 -12.92 -2.34 9.32
N THR A 16 -11.85 -1.80 9.92
CA THR A 16 -11.09 -2.48 10.99
C THR A 16 -11.51 -2.03 12.39
N TYR A 17 -11.78 -0.74 12.58
CA TYR A 17 -12.06 -0.12 13.89
C TYR A 17 -13.44 0.52 13.98
N GLY A 18 -14.18 0.62 12.87
CA GLY A 18 -15.55 1.11 12.83
C GLY A 18 -15.68 2.62 12.59
N HIS A 19 -16.87 3.02 12.14
CA HIS A 19 -17.19 4.40 11.79
C HIS A 19 -17.04 5.39 12.97
N THR A 20 -17.30 4.96 14.20
CA THR A 20 -17.19 5.84 15.38
C THR A 20 -15.75 6.33 15.60
N VAL A 21 -14.76 5.48 15.30
CA VAL A 21 -13.35 5.89 15.38
C VAL A 21 -13.04 6.91 14.28
N TRP A 22 -13.49 6.64 13.05
CA TRP A 22 -13.32 7.56 11.93
C TRP A 22 -13.97 8.94 12.17
N GLU A 23 -15.21 8.97 12.69
CA GLU A 23 -15.89 10.22 13.05
C GLU A 23 -15.13 11.00 14.13
N GLY A 24 -14.50 10.31 15.08
CA GLY A 24 -13.62 10.91 16.08
C GLY A 24 -12.41 11.60 15.44
N VAL A 25 -11.74 10.90 14.52
CA VAL A 25 -10.61 11.41 13.73
C VAL A 25 -11.01 12.66 12.94
N MET A 26 -12.11 12.60 12.17
CA MET A 26 -12.56 13.73 11.35
C MET A 26 -12.99 14.93 12.20
N ARG A 27 -13.56 14.70 13.39
CA ARG A 27 -13.92 15.79 14.32
C ARG A 27 -12.69 16.46 14.94
N GLN A 28 -11.62 15.72 15.16
CA GLN A 28 -10.37 16.27 15.69
C GLN A 28 -9.69 17.20 14.67
N ILE A 29 -9.68 16.81 13.39
CA ILE A 29 -9.02 17.58 12.34
C ILE A 29 -9.90 18.69 11.75
N ASP A 30 -11.23 18.53 11.81
CA ASP A 30 -12.28 19.44 11.31
C ASP A 30 -11.95 20.08 9.93
N PRO A 31 -11.87 19.28 8.86
CA PRO A 31 -11.37 19.76 7.57
C PRO A 31 -12.47 20.44 6.74
N GLY A 32 -13.67 20.65 7.31
CA GLY A 32 -14.84 21.20 6.62
C GLY A 32 -15.64 20.20 5.79
N PHE A 33 -15.32 18.90 5.86
CA PHE A 33 -16.06 17.80 5.23
C PHE A 33 -15.98 16.53 6.08
N ALA A 34 -16.85 15.54 5.79
CA ALA A 34 -16.95 14.30 6.58
C ALA A 34 -16.32 13.08 5.91
N GLU A 35 -16.23 13.06 4.57
CA GLU A 35 -15.77 11.90 3.80
C GLU A 35 -14.89 12.34 2.63
N PHE A 36 -13.93 11.48 2.27
CA PHE A 36 -13.10 11.69 1.08
C PHE A 36 -13.79 11.16 -0.17
N GLU A 37 -13.73 11.92 -1.25
CA GLU A 37 -14.22 11.54 -2.58
C GLU A 37 -13.07 11.03 -3.44
N ALA A 38 -13.26 9.86 -4.05
CA ALA A 38 -12.22 9.14 -4.81
C ALA A 38 -11.54 9.99 -5.90
N MET A 39 -12.33 10.79 -6.63
CA MET A 39 -11.92 11.51 -7.83
C MET A 39 -11.48 12.96 -7.55
N LEU A 40 -11.40 13.36 -6.28
CA LEU A 40 -10.91 14.68 -5.90
C LEU A 40 -9.44 14.63 -5.47
N THR A 41 -8.79 15.78 -5.49
CA THR A 41 -7.46 15.98 -4.91
C THR A 41 -7.60 16.89 -3.70
N TYR A 42 -6.89 16.53 -2.64
CA TYR A 42 -6.85 17.24 -1.36
C TYR A 42 -5.46 17.81 -1.16
N GLU A 43 -5.31 18.80 -0.29
CA GLU A 43 -3.99 19.25 0.15
C GLU A 43 -3.24 18.12 0.89
N ASP A 44 -1.92 18.09 0.78
CA ASP A 44 -1.11 17.02 1.36
C ASP A 44 -1.13 17.05 2.91
N ASP A 45 -1.28 18.25 3.48
CA ASP A 45 -1.40 18.48 4.93
C ASP A 45 -2.62 17.78 5.54
N VAL A 46 -3.74 17.70 4.82
CA VAL A 46 -4.93 16.95 5.24
C VAL A 46 -4.61 15.47 5.40
N THR A 47 -3.84 14.90 4.48
CA THR A 47 -3.47 13.47 4.54
C THR A 47 -2.58 13.20 5.74
N ILE A 48 -1.60 14.08 5.97
CA ILE A 48 -0.68 14.00 7.12
C ILE A 48 -1.48 14.12 8.43
N ALA A 49 -2.37 15.11 8.53
CA ALA A 49 -3.22 15.30 9.70
C ALA A 49 -4.14 14.09 9.98
N VAL A 50 -4.68 13.46 8.94
CA VAL A 50 -5.45 12.22 9.08
C VAL A 50 -4.58 11.10 9.63
N ILE A 51 -3.38 10.89 9.09
CA ILE A 51 -2.47 9.83 9.58
C ILE A 51 -2.11 10.08 11.05
N ASP A 52 -1.78 11.30 11.43
CA ASP A 52 -1.46 11.66 12.82
C ASP A 52 -2.65 11.44 13.76
N ALA A 53 -3.85 11.84 13.36
CA ALA A 53 -5.06 11.66 14.15
C ALA A 53 -5.44 10.18 14.29
N VAL A 54 -5.30 9.38 13.23
CA VAL A 54 -5.49 7.92 13.28
C VAL A 54 -4.45 7.28 14.20
N SER A 55 -3.19 7.65 14.08
CA SER A 55 -2.10 7.15 14.93
C SER A 55 -2.40 7.38 16.42
N ASN A 56 -2.81 8.59 16.77
CA ASN A 56 -3.22 8.94 18.13
C ASN A 56 -4.47 8.16 18.59
N ALA A 57 -5.47 8.01 17.73
CA ALA A 57 -6.71 7.31 18.07
C ALA A 57 -6.51 5.80 18.28
N LEU A 58 -5.51 5.21 17.60
CA LEU A 58 -5.20 3.78 17.64
C LEU A 58 -4.06 3.41 18.60
N ASP A 59 -3.41 4.39 19.23
CA ASP A 59 -2.21 4.22 20.05
C ASP A 59 -1.10 3.46 19.31
N LYS A 60 -0.84 3.89 18.06
CA LYS A 60 0.16 3.30 17.15
C LYS A 60 1.07 4.38 16.58
N SER A 61 2.27 4.00 16.17
CA SER A 61 3.11 4.92 15.40
C SER A 61 2.51 5.15 14.01
N PRO A 62 2.79 6.31 13.35
CA PRO A 62 2.41 6.53 11.95
C PRO A 62 2.90 5.42 11.03
N ASP A 63 4.10 4.89 11.27
CA ASP A 63 4.72 3.82 10.50
C ASP A 63 3.91 2.52 10.60
N ASP A 64 3.48 2.12 11.81
CA ASP A 64 2.63 0.95 12.02
C ASP A 64 1.27 1.11 11.34
N VAL A 65 0.68 2.31 11.41
CA VAL A 65 -0.60 2.61 10.74
C VAL A 65 -0.45 2.48 9.23
N LEU A 66 0.63 3.00 8.65
CA LEU A 66 0.89 2.91 7.21
C LEU A 66 1.14 1.46 6.77
N GLU A 67 1.85 0.67 7.57
CA GLU A 67 2.03 -0.77 7.33
C GLU A 67 0.70 -1.54 7.37
N ASP A 68 -0.15 -1.26 8.35
CA ASP A 68 -1.49 -1.85 8.44
C ASP A 68 -2.37 -1.45 7.24
N VAL A 69 -2.31 -0.18 6.80
CA VAL A 69 -3.00 0.29 5.58
C VAL A 69 -2.50 -0.48 4.35
N GLY A 70 -1.19 -0.66 4.21
CA GLY A 70 -0.59 -1.46 3.14
C GLY A 70 -1.13 -2.89 3.11
N THR A 71 -1.20 -3.53 4.29
CA THR A 71 -1.77 -4.87 4.44
C THR A 71 -3.27 -4.92 4.10
N TYR A 72 -4.03 -3.94 4.57
CA TYR A 72 -5.47 -3.81 4.31
C TYR A 72 -5.79 -3.73 2.83
N LEU A 73 -5.01 -2.97 2.05
CA LEU A 73 -5.18 -2.80 0.59
C LEU A 73 -5.15 -4.12 -0.19
N ILE A 74 -4.51 -5.15 0.36
CA ILE A 74 -4.35 -6.46 -0.30
C ILE A 74 -5.32 -7.49 0.28
N SER A 75 -5.41 -7.53 1.61
CA SER A 75 -6.08 -8.60 2.34
C SER A 75 -7.59 -8.39 2.47
N HIS A 76 -8.07 -7.14 2.47
CA HIS A 76 -9.46 -6.87 2.78
C HIS A 76 -10.38 -7.02 1.56
N SER A 77 -11.53 -7.65 1.78
CA SER A 77 -12.44 -8.07 0.71
C SER A 77 -13.07 -6.92 -0.08
N LYS A 78 -13.14 -5.72 0.49
CA LYS A 78 -13.70 -4.52 -0.14
C LYS A 78 -12.73 -3.79 -1.09
N VAL A 79 -11.42 -4.06 -1.00
CA VAL A 79 -10.37 -3.36 -1.77
C VAL A 79 -9.61 -4.29 -2.74
N ARG A 80 -10.29 -5.31 -3.26
CA ARG A 80 -9.72 -6.31 -4.19
C ARG A 80 -9.09 -5.74 -5.46
N ALA A 81 -9.42 -4.51 -5.85
CA ALA A 81 -8.88 -3.89 -7.05
C ALA A 81 -7.35 -3.69 -6.97
N VAL A 82 -6.83 -3.28 -5.81
CA VAL A 82 -5.38 -3.06 -5.61
C VAL A 82 -4.63 -4.39 -5.64
N ARG A 83 -5.12 -5.40 -4.89
CA ARG A 83 -4.61 -6.77 -4.98
C ARG A 83 -4.58 -7.27 -6.42
N ARG A 84 -5.66 -7.08 -7.19
CA ARG A 84 -5.73 -7.51 -8.59
C ARG A 84 -4.69 -6.81 -9.46
N LEU A 85 -4.57 -5.49 -9.34
CA LEU A 85 -3.55 -4.70 -10.06
C LEU A 85 -2.14 -5.25 -9.81
N LEU A 86 -1.82 -5.57 -8.56
CA LEU A 86 -0.50 -6.09 -8.20
C LEU A 86 -0.30 -7.55 -8.63
N ARG A 87 -1.36 -8.37 -8.63
CA ARG A 87 -1.35 -9.74 -9.17
C ARG A 87 -1.15 -9.81 -10.68
N PHE A 88 -1.42 -8.75 -11.42
CA PHE A 88 -1.03 -8.68 -12.84
C PHE A 88 0.49 -8.54 -13.03
N GLY A 89 1.25 -8.29 -11.96
CA GLY A 89 2.68 -8.07 -12.02
C GLY A 89 3.52 -9.31 -12.34
N GLY A 90 3.07 -10.51 -11.98
CA GLY A 90 3.87 -11.72 -12.16
C GLY A 90 3.10 -13.00 -11.89
N VAL A 91 3.64 -14.13 -12.32
CA VAL A 91 3.02 -15.45 -12.02
C VAL A 91 3.43 -15.99 -10.65
N ASP A 92 4.62 -15.60 -10.17
CA ASP A 92 5.12 -15.88 -8.83
C ASP A 92 5.57 -14.59 -8.11
N PHE A 93 6.07 -14.73 -6.88
CA PHE A 93 6.49 -13.59 -6.08
C PHE A 93 7.71 -12.86 -6.65
N GLU A 94 8.66 -13.59 -7.25
CA GLU A 94 9.88 -13.00 -7.81
C GLU A 94 9.57 -12.18 -9.06
N ASP A 95 8.77 -12.72 -9.98
CA ASP A 95 8.25 -11.98 -11.14
C ASP A 95 7.48 -10.73 -10.70
N PHE A 96 6.67 -10.86 -9.64
CA PHE A 96 5.97 -9.73 -9.08
C PHE A 96 6.92 -8.64 -8.58
N LEU A 97 7.99 -8.99 -7.85
CA LEU A 97 8.99 -8.02 -7.41
C LEU A 97 9.59 -7.26 -8.60
N HIS A 98 10.03 -7.99 -9.64
CA HIS A 98 10.60 -7.37 -10.84
C HIS A 98 9.63 -6.45 -11.58
N SER A 99 8.33 -6.69 -11.42
CA SER A 99 7.28 -5.87 -12.02
C SER A 99 7.00 -4.55 -11.29
N LEU A 100 7.54 -4.34 -10.07
CA LEU A 100 7.19 -3.21 -9.21
C LEU A 100 7.62 -1.86 -9.78
N ASP A 101 8.72 -1.81 -10.50
CA ASP A 101 9.24 -0.60 -11.13
C ASP A 101 8.22 0.01 -12.12
N ASP A 102 7.42 -0.84 -12.76
CA ASP A 102 6.37 -0.44 -13.70
C ASP A 102 5.04 -0.10 -13.01
N LEU A 103 4.88 -0.38 -11.71
CA LEU A 103 3.62 -0.18 -10.99
C LEU A 103 3.09 1.27 -11.10
N PRO A 104 3.90 2.32 -10.90
CA PRO A 104 3.40 3.70 -11.03
C PRO A 104 2.86 3.99 -12.44
N ALA A 105 3.54 3.49 -13.48
CA ALA A 105 3.10 3.65 -14.86
C ALA A 105 1.79 2.88 -15.12
N ARG A 106 1.67 1.63 -14.63
CA ARG A 106 0.44 0.84 -14.73
C ARG A 106 -0.74 1.48 -14.00
N ALA A 107 -0.53 1.99 -12.79
CA ALA A 107 -1.56 2.67 -12.03
C ALA A 107 -2.10 3.90 -12.77
N LYS A 108 -1.20 4.67 -13.40
CA LYS A 108 -1.55 5.85 -14.20
C LYS A 108 -2.41 5.55 -15.42
N LEU A 109 -2.32 4.34 -15.99
CA LEU A 109 -3.21 3.91 -17.08
C LEU A 109 -4.66 3.73 -16.61
N ALA A 110 -4.86 3.35 -15.34
CA ALA A 110 -6.18 3.16 -14.76
C ALA A 110 -6.74 4.47 -14.16
N VAL A 111 -5.88 5.24 -13.48
CA VAL A 111 -6.23 6.51 -12.83
C VAL A 111 -5.15 7.55 -13.16
N PRO A 112 -5.33 8.37 -14.21
CA PRO A 112 -4.29 9.28 -14.71
C PRO A 112 -3.72 10.27 -13.68
N ASP A 113 -4.55 10.67 -12.72
CA ASP A 113 -4.21 11.66 -11.70
C ASP A 113 -3.66 11.03 -10.41
N LEU A 114 -3.62 9.69 -10.32
CA LEU A 114 -3.02 8.98 -9.19
C LEU A 114 -1.49 8.98 -9.32
N ILE A 115 -0.83 9.66 -8.38
CA ILE A 115 0.63 9.71 -8.30
C ILE A 115 1.09 8.72 -7.22
N LEU A 116 1.83 7.70 -7.64
CA LEU A 116 2.48 6.73 -6.75
C LEU A 116 3.99 7.01 -6.65
N PRO A 117 4.64 6.68 -5.53
CA PRO A 117 6.10 6.77 -5.41
C PRO A 117 6.77 5.94 -6.51
N ARG A 118 7.91 6.43 -7.02
CA ARG A 118 8.75 5.61 -7.89
C ARG A 118 9.29 4.44 -7.07
N LEU A 119 9.25 3.25 -7.65
CA LEU A 119 9.83 2.04 -7.10
C LEU A 119 11.02 1.63 -7.98
N GLU A 120 12.08 1.14 -7.37
CA GLU A 120 13.25 0.59 -8.07
C GLU A 120 13.73 -0.65 -7.32
N LEU A 121 13.54 -1.82 -7.91
CA LEU A 121 14.08 -3.08 -7.41
C LEU A 121 15.56 -3.19 -7.80
N ARG A 122 16.38 -3.68 -6.87
CA ARG A 122 17.79 -4.01 -7.11
C ARG A 122 18.08 -5.44 -6.70
N ASP A 123 18.71 -6.18 -7.61
CA ASP A 123 19.23 -7.52 -7.38
C ASP A 123 20.59 -7.48 -6.69
N HIS A 124 20.74 -8.25 -5.61
CA HIS A 124 22.03 -8.43 -4.93
C HIS A 124 22.59 -9.83 -5.09
N ALA A 125 21.71 -10.84 -5.05
CA ALA A 125 22.02 -12.25 -5.25
C ALA A 125 20.73 -12.99 -5.62
N PRO A 126 20.79 -14.29 -5.99
CA PRO A 126 19.57 -15.10 -6.08
C PRO A 126 18.76 -14.96 -4.79
N GLN A 127 17.47 -14.67 -4.90
CA GLN A 127 16.54 -14.51 -3.77
C GLN A 127 16.81 -13.34 -2.82
N ALA A 128 17.77 -12.45 -3.13
CA ALA A 128 18.10 -11.30 -2.29
C ALA A 128 18.00 -10.00 -3.08
N PHE A 129 17.07 -9.14 -2.66
CA PHE A 129 16.73 -7.90 -3.33
C PHE A 129 16.67 -6.74 -2.33
N SER A 130 16.78 -5.51 -2.84
CA SER A 130 16.35 -4.32 -2.12
C SER A 130 15.38 -3.53 -2.98
N LEU A 131 14.28 -3.09 -2.40
CA LEU A 131 13.33 -2.19 -3.05
C LEU A 131 13.56 -0.77 -2.54
N MET A 132 13.86 0.14 -3.45
CA MET A 132 13.94 1.57 -3.17
C MET A 132 12.56 2.20 -3.38
N VAL A 133 12.07 2.95 -2.39
CA VAL A 133 10.80 3.67 -2.44
C VAL A 133 11.09 5.18 -2.40
N TYR A 134 10.91 5.84 -3.54
CA TYR A 134 11.24 7.26 -3.66
C TYR A 134 10.08 8.14 -3.17
N PRO A 135 10.38 9.23 -2.44
CA PRO A 135 9.36 10.11 -1.91
C PRO A 135 8.60 10.82 -3.04
N LEU A 136 7.33 11.16 -2.76
CA LEU A 136 6.57 12.03 -3.65
C LEU A 136 7.02 13.49 -3.49
N PRO A 137 7.11 14.27 -4.58
CA PRO A 137 7.46 15.67 -4.49
C PRO A 137 6.48 16.43 -3.58
N ARG A 138 7.01 17.15 -2.58
CA ARG A 138 6.25 18.01 -1.65
C ARG A 138 5.36 17.28 -0.63
N VAL A 139 5.43 15.96 -0.57
CA VAL A 139 4.67 15.14 0.40
C VAL A 139 5.62 14.56 1.44
N ALA A 140 5.34 14.78 2.73
CA ALA A 140 6.09 14.21 3.84
C ALA A 140 5.44 12.92 4.38
N VAL A 141 5.09 11.98 3.49
CA VAL A 141 4.52 10.68 3.86
C VAL A 141 5.53 9.58 3.54
N ALA A 142 5.82 8.72 4.51
CA ALA A 142 6.73 7.57 4.37
C ALA A 142 6.00 6.41 3.68
N PHE A 143 5.99 6.41 2.35
CA PHE A 143 5.34 5.36 1.57
C PHE A 143 6.00 3.99 1.74
N GLY A 144 7.25 3.92 2.21
CA GLY A 144 7.95 2.66 2.45
C GLY A 144 7.19 1.73 3.38
N HIS A 145 6.53 2.25 4.43
CA HIS A 145 5.72 1.42 5.34
C HIS A 145 4.45 0.88 4.67
N VAL A 146 3.78 1.69 3.83
CA VAL A 146 2.63 1.20 3.03
C VAL A 146 3.07 0.09 2.08
N VAL A 147 4.21 0.27 1.41
CA VAL A 147 4.78 -0.73 0.50
C VAL A 147 5.18 -1.99 1.27
N LEU A 148 5.80 -1.87 2.44
CA LEU A 148 6.17 -2.99 3.30
C LEU A 148 4.96 -3.86 3.67
N GLY A 149 3.87 -3.25 4.14
CA GLY A 149 2.64 -3.96 4.46
C GLY A 149 2.01 -4.64 3.25
N ALA A 150 1.99 -3.95 2.11
CA ALA A 150 1.51 -4.52 0.86
C ALA A 150 2.35 -5.71 0.40
N LEU A 151 3.69 -5.63 0.50
CA LEU A 151 4.61 -6.73 0.16
C LEU A 151 4.38 -7.95 1.04
N ARG A 152 4.24 -7.78 2.36
CA ARG A 152 3.92 -8.88 3.30
C ARG A 152 2.64 -9.59 2.88
N ALA A 153 1.56 -8.83 2.71
CA ALA A 153 0.27 -9.40 2.34
C ALA A 153 0.28 -10.06 0.95
N MET A 154 1.08 -9.54 0.02
CA MET A 154 1.26 -10.11 -1.31
C MET A 154 2.06 -11.40 -1.30
N ALA A 155 3.06 -11.53 -0.43
CA ALA A 155 3.84 -12.75 -0.24
C ALA A 155 2.95 -13.88 0.28
N ASP A 156 2.15 -13.62 1.31
CA ASP A 156 1.13 -14.55 1.82
C ASP A 156 0.15 -14.94 0.73
N ASP A 157 -0.27 -13.98 -0.09
CA ASP A 157 -1.19 -14.23 -1.18
C ASP A 157 -0.56 -15.12 -2.26
N TYR A 158 0.77 -15.09 -2.45
CA TYR A 158 1.49 -15.92 -3.44
C TYR A 158 1.89 -17.27 -2.84
N GLY A 159 1.78 -17.42 -1.52
CA GLY A 159 2.30 -18.58 -0.80
C GLY A 159 3.82 -18.57 -0.65
N ALA A 160 4.46 -17.40 -0.77
CA ALA A 160 5.90 -17.23 -0.65
C ALA A 160 6.30 -16.90 0.79
N LEU A 161 7.37 -17.53 1.29
CA LEU A 161 7.98 -17.17 2.56
C LEU A 161 9.09 -16.14 2.32
N VAL A 162 8.88 -14.93 2.83
CA VAL A 162 9.78 -13.80 2.63
C VAL A 162 10.17 -13.18 3.97
N PHE A 163 11.43 -12.77 4.06
CA PHE A 163 11.88 -11.87 5.11
C PHE A 163 11.95 -10.46 4.54
N LEU A 164 11.28 -9.51 5.19
CA LEU A 164 11.19 -8.11 4.81
C LEU A 164 11.67 -7.25 5.98
N ASP A 165 12.61 -6.35 5.71
CA ASP A 165 13.16 -5.43 6.71
C ASP A 165 13.26 -4.01 6.15
N HIS A 166 12.58 -3.05 6.80
CA HIS A 166 12.65 -1.64 6.40
C HIS A 166 13.87 -1.00 7.05
N ARG A 167 14.78 -0.49 6.22
CA ARG A 167 16.07 0.06 6.64
C ARG A 167 16.02 1.57 6.87
N GLY A 168 14.84 2.17 6.81
CA GLY A 168 14.67 3.62 6.84
C GLY A 168 15.14 4.29 5.55
N GLN A 169 15.49 5.57 5.69
CA GLN A 169 15.98 6.39 4.58
C GLN A 169 17.42 6.00 4.18
N SER A 170 17.61 5.66 2.92
CA SER A 170 18.91 5.41 2.30
C SER A 170 19.14 6.38 1.13
N GLY A 171 19.78 7.51 1.40
CA GLY A 171 19.97 8.58 0.42
C GLY A 171 18.66 9.30 0.12
N GLU A 172 18.22 9.27 -1.13
CA GLU A 172 16.99 9.97 -1.59
C GLU A 172 15.71 9.13 -1.47
N ALA A 173 15.79 7.86 -1.06
CA ALA A 173 14.66 6.95 -0.98
C ALA A 173 14.67 6.15 0.33
N GLU A 174 13.51 5.62 0.72
CA GLU A 174 13.41 4.56 1.73
C GLU A 174 13.88 3.23 1.12
N MET A 175 14.43 2.33 1.92
CA MET A 175 14.92 1.03 1.46
C MET A 175 14.25 -0.11 2.24
N ILE A 176 13.77 -1.12 1.51
CA ILE A 176 13.26 -2.37 2.06
C ILE A 176 14.16 -3.49 1.56
N ASP A 177 14.80 -4.21 2.49
CA ASP A 177 15.51 -5.45 2.17
C ASP A 177 14.50 -6.59 2.05
N ILE A 178 14.69 -7.42 1.03
CA ILE A 178 13.81 -8.54 0.69
C ILE A 178 14.67 -9.80 0.53
N THR A 179 14.40 -10.81 1.34
CA THR A 179 14.99 -12.14 1.19
C THR A 179 13.89 -13.16 0.97
N LEU A 180 13.86 -13.77 -0.22
CA LEU A 180 12.91 -14.82 -0.58
C LEU A 180 13.42 -16.17 -0.07
N LEU A 181 12.91 -16.64 1.07
CA LEU A 181 13.39 -17.88 1.67
C LEU A 181 12.88 -19.11 0.92
N GLU A 182 11.59 -19.09 0.55
CA GLU A 182 10.96 -20.13 -0.27
C GLU A 182 9.87 -19.52 -1.15
N ALA A 183 9.95 -19.78 -2.46
CA ALA A 183 8.99 -19.26 -3.44
C ALA A 183 7.61 -19.96 -3.41
N ALA A 184 7.53 -21.17 -2.84
CA ALA A 184 6.32 -21.99 -2.79
C ALA A 184 6.17 -22.68 -1.41
N PHE A 185 6.23 -21.88 -0.35
CA PHE A 185 6.12 -22.35 1.04
C PHE A 185 4.70 -22.83 1.40
N ALA A 186 3.68 -22.20 0.81
CA ALA A 186 2.27 -22.54 1.03
C ALA A 186 1.47 -22.45 -0.29
N GLU A 187 0.26 -23.03 -0.31
CA GLU A 187 -0.66 -22.86 -1.43
C GLU A 187 -1.14 -21.40 -1.47
N GLY A 188 -0.71 -20.65 -2.49
CA GLY A 188 -1.12 -19.27 -2.72
C GLY A 188 -2.63 -19.13 -2.94
N LYS A 189 -3.19 -17.94 -2.69
CA LYS A 189 -4.62 -17.71 -2.90
C LYS A 189 -4.95 -17.75 -4.39
N SER A 190 -6.08 -18.37 -4.73
CA SER A 190 -6.52 -18.43 -6.13
C SER A 190 -6.65 -17.04 -6.75
N PHE A 191 -6.27 -16.95 -8.03
CA PHE A 191 -6.38 -15.73 -8.81
C PHE A 191 -7.15 -16.02 -10.11
N GLU A 192 -8.33 -15.41 -10.24
CA GLU A 192 -9.12 -15.44 -11.46
C GLU A 192 -9.07 -14.06 -12.13
N LEU A 193 -8.64 -14.04 -13.40
CA LEU A 193 -8.46 -12.83 -14.22
C LEU A 193 -9.78 -12.12 -14.57
N GLY A 194 -10.94 -12.77 -14.37
CA GLY A 194 -12.25 -12.17 -14.62
C GLY A 194 -13.38 -12.87 -13.89
N VAL A 195 -14.34 -12.10 -13.39
CA VAL A 195 -15.66 -12.63 -13.03
C VAL A 195 -16.35 -12.93 -14.36
N ARG A 196 -16.72 -14.19 -14.63
CA ARG A 196 -17.61 -14.48 -15.75
C ARG A 196 -18.83 -13.57 -15.61
N ALA A 197 -19.06 -12.69 -16.58
CA ALA A 197 -20.33 -11.99 -16.70
C ALA A 197 -21.41 -13.06 -16.83
N SER A 198 -22.16 -13.28 -15.75
CA SER A 198 -23.38 -14.06 -15.81
C SER A 198 -24.37 -13.26 -16.66
N SER A 199 -24.47 -13.64 -17.93
CA SER A 199 -25.59 -13.32 -18.81
C SER A 199 -26.87 -13.97 -18.31
#